data_AF-A0A451CS86-F1
#
_entry.id   AF-A0A451CS86-F1
#
_cell.length_a   1.000
_cell.length_b   1.000
_cell.length_c   1.000
_cell.angle_alpha   90.00
_cell.angle_beta   90.00
_cell.angle_gamma   90.00
#
_symmetry.space_group_name_H-M   'P 1'
#
loop_
_entity.id
_entity.type
_entity.pdbx_description
1 polymer ?
#
loop_
_entity_poly.entity_id
_entity_poly.type
_entity_poly.pdbx_seq_one_letter_code
_entity_poly.pdbx_strand_id
1 'polypeptide(L)'
;MLLAAKISRKKSKIFNEEAKMPTMSEIQQSDKIEDLRKQFDNVLQIVITAAEGAEAVDKVERTLWSSMMRIGKGAMGLYFSLAGDGDAGERVNLPDGKEVVRLKNRHVRKYRSVFGEFTLPRAVYGTREGQKIEYVPLDARLQLPKGKFSYLLQEWA
;
A
#
# COMPACT_ATOMS: atom_id res chain seq x y z
N MET A 1 8.31 2.39 51.21
CA MET A 1 8.42 3.61 50.35
C MET A 1 9.59 3.62 49.36
N LEU A 2 10.42 2.58 49.24
CA LEU A 2 11.59 2.55 48.32
C LEU A 2 11.36 1.84 46.97
N LEU A 3 10.24 1.15 46.77
CA LEU A 3 9.95 0.42 45.52
C LEU A 3 9.27 1.30 44.45
N ALA A 4 8.45 2.28 44.85
CA ALA A 4 7.74 3.16 43.91
C ALA A 4 8.68 4.17 43.21
N ALA A 5 9.75 4.61 43.87
CA ALA A 5 10.70 5.58 43.33
C ALA A 5 11.61 5.00 42.22
N LYS A 6 11.90 3.68 42.25
CA LYS A 6 12.69 3.01 41.20
C LYS A 6 11.90 2.81 39.90
N ILE A 7 10.58 2.62 39.98
CA ILE A 7 9.71 2.53 38.79
C ILE A 7 9.52 3.93 38.15
N SER A 8 9.43 4.97 38.98
CA SER A 8 9.36 6.36 38.50
C SER A 8 10.63 6.80 37.77
N ARG A 9 11.83 6.42 38.26
CA ARG A 9 13.11 6.68 37.55
C ARG A 9 13.36 5.84 36.31
N LYS A 10 12.70 4.68 36.16
CA LYS A 10 12.84 3.84 34.95
C LYS A 10 11.92 4.32 33.82
N LYS A 11 10.78 4.94 34.14
CA LYS A 11 9.92 5.63 33.16
C LYS A 11 10.52 6.95 32.65
N SER A 12 11.32 7.65 33.46
CA SER A 12 11.95 8.92 33.05
C SER A 12 13.26 8.78 32.27
N LYS A 13 13.82 7.57 32.13
CA LYS A 13 15.06 7.30 31.37
C LYS A 13 14.85 6.63 30.01
N ILE A 14 13.60 6.40 29.59
CA ILE A 14 13.27 5.90 28.24
C ILE A 14 12.86 7.06 27.29
N PHE A 15 12.67 8.26 27.82
CA PHE A 15 12.49 9.48 27.02
C PHE A 15 13.84 10.17 26.77
N ASN A 16 14.75 9.52 26.05
CA ASN A 16 15.87 10.23 25.42
C ASN A 16 16.50 9.41 24.28
N GLU A 17 15.71 9.17 23.27
CA GLU A 17 16.12 9.23 21.86
C GLU A 17 15.00 10.04 21.19
N GLU A 18 15.33 10.92 20.24
CA GLU A 18 14.35 11.66 19.47
C GLU A 18 13.39 10.69 18.76
N ALA A 19 12.31 10.28 19.44
CA ALA A 19 11.24 9.52 18.83
C ALA A 19 10.55 10.47 17.86
N LYS A 20 11.07 10.56 16.64
CA LYS A 20 10.48 11.30 15.53
C LYS A 20 9.03 10.85 15.45
N MET A 21 8.10 11.76 15.71
CA MET A 21 6.68 11.45 15.61
C MET A 21 6.41 10.92 14.19
N PRO A 22 5.69 9.80 14.05
CA PRO A 22 5.39 9.26 12.75
C PRO A 22 4.60 10.31 11.95
N THR A 23 4.94 10.41 10.68
CA THR A 23 4.23 11.23 9.70
C THR A 23 2.79 10.73 9.56
N MET A 24 1.88 11.61 9.12
CA MET A 24 0.48 11.23 8.88
C MET A 24 0.35 10.05 7.90
N SER A 25 1.25 9.95 6.91
CA SER A 25 1.31 8.80 5.99
C SER A 25 1.71 7.50 6.69
N GLU A 26 2.66 7.55 7.63
CA GLU A 26 3.09 6.37 8.40
C GLU A 26 1.99 5.91 9.37
N ILE A 27 1.27 6.84 10.00
CA ILE A 27 0.11 6.53 10.85
C ILE A 27 -0.98 5.85 9.99
N GLN A 28 -1.34 6.45 8.86
CA GLN A 28 -2.37 5.90 7.97
C GLN A 28 -1.98 4.53 7.39
N GLN A 29 -0.69 4.27 7.17
CA GLN A 29 -0.18 2.96 6.77
C GLN A 29 -0.30 1.94 7.92
N SER A 30 0.04 2.33 9.15
CA SER A 30 -0.10 1.49 10.34
C SER A 30 -1.57 1.09 10.57
N ASP A 31 -2.50 2.04 10.47
CA ASP A 31 -3.94 1.77 10.63
C ASP A 31 -4.44 0.77 9.59
N LYS A 32 -4.00 0.89 8.33
CA LYS A 32 -4.32 -0.07 7.26
C LYS A 32 -3.77 -1.47 7.57
N ILE A 33 -2.56 -1.56 8.13
CA ILE A 33 -1.97 -2.85 8.51
C ILE A 33 -2.77 -3.50 9.63
N GLU A 34 -3.17 -2.73 10.65
CA GLU A 34 -4.00 -3.24 11.74
C GLU A 34 -5.39 -3.69 11.27
N ASP A 35 -6.02 -2.90 10.39
CA ASP A 35 -7.30 -3.28 9.77
C ASP A 35 -7.20 -4.59 8.99
N LEU A 36 -6.14 -4.76 8.18
CA LEU A 36 -5.90 -6.01 7.46
C LEU A 36 -5.73 -7.21 8.40
N ARG A 37 -5.03 -7.04 9.53
CA ARG A 37 -4.89 -8.10 10.55
C ARG A 37 -6.26 -8.50 11.11
N LYS A 38 -7.08 -7.52 11.48
CA LYS A 38 -8.46 -7.78 11.96
C LYS A 38 -9.29 -8.52 10.91
N GLN A 39 -9.15 -8.17 9.62
CA GLN A 39 -9.85 -8.88 8.55
C GLN A 39 -9.40 -10.33 8.42
N PHE A 40 -8.11 -10.64 8.56
CA PHE A 40 -7.61 -12.01 8.60
C PHE A 40 -8.13 -12.79 9.81
N ASP A 41 -8.15 -12.17 11.00
CA ASP A 41 -8.71 -12.80 12.19
C ASP A 41 -10.20 -13.12 12.01
N ASN A 42 -10.95 -12.21 11.37
CA ASN A 42 -12.36 -12.43 11.04
C ASN A 42 -12.57 -13.61 10.09
N VAL A 43 -11.65 -13.87 9.15
CA VAL A 43 -11.72 -15.05 8.28
C VAL A 43 -11.62 -16.34 9.11
N LEU A 44 -10.72 -16.39 10.09
CA LEU A 44 -10.61 -17.55 10.97
C LEU A 44 -11.89 -17.75 11.79
N GLN A 45 -12.47 -16.66 12.30
CA GLN A 45 -13.74 -16.72 13.04
C GLN A 45 -14.91 -17.20 12.17
N ILE A 46 -14.97 -16.82 10.89
CA ILE A 46 -15.96 -17.34 9.93
C ILE A 46 -15.88 -18.86 9.85
N VAL A 47 -14.66 -19.42 9.72
CA VAL A 47 -14.47 -20.88 9.60
C VAL A 47 -14.89 -21.60 10.87
N ILE A 48 -14.46 -21.10 12.03
CA ILE A 48 -14.81 -21.70 13.35
C ILE A 48 -16.33 -21.71 13.52
N THR A 49 -16.99 -20.57 13.30
CA THR A 49 -18.43 -20.42 13.48
C THR A 49 -19.22 -21.29 12.50
N ALA A 50 -18.77 -21.35 11.23
CA ALA A 50 -19.43 -22.15 10.21
C ALA A 50 -19.38 -23.66 10.52
N ALA A 51 -18.25 -24.12 11.05
CA ALA A 51 -18.08 -25.52 11.46
C ALA A 51 -18.96 -25.87 12.66
N GLU A 52 -19.03 -25.01 13.68
CA GLU A 52 -19.89 -25.19 14.86
C GLU A 52 -21.39 -25.17 14.50
N GLY A 53 -21.77 -24.32 13.55
CA GLY A 53 -23.16 -24.15 13.10
C GLY A 53 -23.63 -25.15 12.03
N ALA A 54 -22.78 -26.09 11.59
CA ALA A 54 -23.04 -27.00 10.48
C ALA A 54 -23.51 -26.29 9.20
N GLU A 55 -22.88 -25.16 8.85
CA GLU A 55 -23.25 -24.39 7.67
C GLU A 55 -23.01 -25.16 6.37
N ALA A 56 -23.88 -24.93 5.37
CA ALA A 56 -23.73 -25.51 4.05
C ALA A 56 -22.44 -25.01 3.36
N VAL A 57 -21.71 -25.93 2.73
CA VAL A 57 -20.39 -25.66 2.12
C VAL A 57 -20.43 -24.48 1.13
N ASP A 58 -21.44 -24.38 0.26
CA ASP A 58 -21.56 -23.25 -0.69
C ASP A 58 -21.60 -21.88 0.00
N LYS A 59 -22.28 -21.79 1.15
CA LYS A 59 -22.35 -20.55 1.94
C LYS A 59 -20.97 -20.19 2.52
N VAL A 60 -20.26 -21.18 3.04
CA VAL A 60 -18.91 -21.02 3.58
C VAL A 60 -17.97 -20.57 2.46
N GLU A 61 -17.98 -21.22 1.30
CA GLU A 61 -17.17 -20.89 0.14
C GLU A 61 -17.38 -19.45 -0.33
N ARG A 62 -18.64 -19.01 -0.50
CA ARG A 62 -18.97 -17.64 -0.92
C ARG A 62 -18.50 -16.59 0.08
N THR A 63 -18.63 -16.90 1.37
CA THR A 63 -18.22 -16.00 2.46
C THR A 63 -16.70 -15.87 2.52
N LEU A 64 -15.99 -16.99 2.39
CA LEU A 64 -14.53 -17.00 2.32
C LEU A 64 -14.02 -16.27 1.07
N TRP A 65 -14.57 -16.57 -0.10
CA TRP A 65 -14.22 -15.89 -1.35
C TRP A 65 -14.34 -14.37 -1.23
N SER A 66 -15.49 -13.89 -0.75
CA SER A 66 -15.76 -12.46 -0.59
C SER A 66 -14.78 -11.80 0.39
N SER A 67 -14.44 -12.50 1.47
CA SER A 67 -13.49 -12.02 2.47
C SER A 67 -12.05 -11.98 1.95
N MET A 68 -11.61 -13.02 1.23
CA MET A 68 -10.29 -13.06 0.60
C MET A 68 -10.14 -11.97 -0.47
N MET A 69 -11.18 -11.70 -1.26
CA MET A 69 -11.18 -10.60 -2.22
C MET A 69 -11.04 -9.23 -1.56
N ARG A 70 -11.72 -9.02 -0.43
CA ARG A 70 -11.61 -7.78 0.35
C ARG A 70 -10.21 -7.58 0.91
N ILE A 71 -9.65 -8.63 1.52
CA ILE A 71 -8.29 -8.63 2.07
C ILE A 71 -7.27 -8.39 0.95
N GLY A 72 -7.37 -9.12 -0.17
CA GLY A 72 -6.49 -8.95 -1.32
C GLY A 72 -6.52 -7.53 -1.88
N LYS A 73 -7.70 -6.91 -1.96
CA LYS A 73 -7.83 -5.51 -2.36
C LYS A 73 -7.14 -4.55 -1.38
N GLY A 74 -7.32 -4.76 -0.08
CA GLY A 74 -6.67 -3.95 0.95
C GLY A 74 -5.15 -4.09 0.93
N ALA A 75 -4.63 -5.33 0.84
CA ALA A 75 -3.21 -5.63 0.78
C ALA A 75 -2.55 -5.02 -0.48
N MET A 76 -3.21 -5.13 -1.65
CA MET A 76 -2.73 -4.49 -2.88
C MET A 76 -2.73 -2.95 -2.78
N GLY A 77 -3.74 -2.37 -2.13
CA GLY A 77 -3.79 -0.94 -1.85
C GLY A 77 -2.68 -0.49 -0.88
N LEU A 78 -2.36 -1.29 0.12
CA LEU A 78 -1.25 -1.05 1.03
C LEU A 78 0.09 -1.13 0.28
N TYR A 79 0.29 -2.13 -0.57
CA TYR A 79 1.48 -2.25 -1.42
C TYR A 79 1.70 -0.99 -2.26
N PHE A 80 0.67 -0.50 -2.94
CA PHE A 80 0.78 0.75 -3.71
C PHE A 80 1.05 1.98 -2.81
N SER A 81 0.48 2.01 -1.61
CA SER A 81 0.73 3.09 -0.65
C SER A 81 2.19 3.10 -0.18
N LEU A 82 2.76 1.92 0.08
CA LEU A 82 4.16 1.74 0.49
C LEU A 82 5.14 1.99 -0.65
N ALA A 83 4.73 1.66 -1.89
CA ALA A 83 5.50 2.00 -3.08
C ALA A 83 5.60 3.52 -3.28
N GLY A 84 4.68 4.32 -2.74
CA GLY A 84 4.65 5.76 -2.95
C GLY A 84 4.32 6.13 -4.40
N ASP A 85 4.59 7.38 -4.76
CA ASP A 85 4.21 7.96 -6.05
C ASP A 85 5.36 7.98 -7.08
N GLY A 86 6.53 7.45 -6.72
CA GLY A 86 7.72 7.46 -7.56
C GLY A 86 8.41 8.81 -7.67
N ASP A 87 8.22 9.72 -6.71
CA ASP A 87 9.06 10.89 -6.57
C ASP A 87 10.52 10.49 -6.29
N ALA A 88 11.40 10.81 -7.25
CA ALA A 88 12.83 10.54 -7.21
C ALA A 88 13.66 11.83 -6.99
N GLY A 89 13.02 12.91 -6.52
CA GLY A 89 13.63 14.22 -6.36
C GLY A 89 13.36 15.14 -7.54
N GLU A 90 13.97 16.34 -7.53
CA GLU A 90 13.71 17.37 -8.53
C GLU A 90 14.25 17.00 -9.92
N ARG A 91 15.36 16.27 -9.98
CA ARG A 91 16.07 15.91 -11.21
C ARG A 91 16.44 14.43 -11.21
N VAL A 92 16.37 13.81 -12.39
CA VAL A 92 16.75 12.40 -12.61
C VAL A 92 17.58 12.32 -13.88
N ASN A 93 18.70 11.59 -13.81
CA ASN A 93 19.50 11.21 -14.98
C ASN A 93 18.98 9.90 -15.56
N LEU A 94 18.60 9.93 -16.83
CA LEU A 94 18.18 8.76 -17.58
C LEU A 94 19.40 7.94 -18.04
N PRO A 95 19.23 6.64 -18.40
CA PRO A 95 20.33 5.79 -18.84
C PRO A 95 21.07 6.28 -20.09
N ASP A 96 20.43 7.11 -20.91
CA ASP A 96 21.02 7.75 -22.10
C ASP A 96 21.83 9.01 -21.77
N GLY A 97 21.98 9.34 -20.47
CA GLY A 97 22.69 10.52 -19.99
C GLY A 97 21.85 11.81 -19.99
N LYS A 98 20.59 11.75 -20.42
CA LYS A 98 19.70 12.92 -20.40
C LYS A 98 19.20 13.20 -18.99
N GLU A 99 19.29 14.46 -18.55
CA GLU A 99 18.65 14.90 -17.33
C GLU A 99 17.19 15.33 -17.60
N VAL A 100 16.29 14.86 -16.75
CA VAL A 100 14.87 15.25 -16.75
C VAL A 100 14.47 15.81 -15.39
N VAL A 101 13.52 16.75 -15.40
CA VAL A 101 13.01 17.42 -14.20
C VAL A 101 11.63 16.91 -13.83
N ARG A 102 11.33 16.88 -12.54
CA ARG A 102 10.00 16.54 -12.03
C ARG A 102 9.00 17.61 -12.46
N LEU A 103 7.93 17.21 -13.14
CA LEU A 103 6.85 18.11 -13.53
C LEU A 103 5.96 18.46 -12.33
N LYS A 104 5.32 19.64 -12.36
CA LYS A 104 4.57 20.14 -11.20
C LYS A 104 3.33 19.31 -10.92
N ASN A 105 2.61 18.94 -11.98
CA ASN A 105 1.36 18.22 -11.85
C ASN A 105 1.62 16.72 -11.69
N ARG A 106 1.01 16.14 -10.65
CA ARG A 106 0.95 14.68 -10.55
C ARG A 106 0.02 14.13 -11.62
N HIS A 107 0.44 13.07 -12.28
CA HIS A 107 -0.42 12.35 -13.20
C HIS A 107 -1.08 11.19 -12.47
N VAL A 108 -2.30 10.90 -12.85
CA VAL A 108 -3.07 9.80 -12.27
C VAL A 108 -3.16 8.67 -13.28
N ARG A 109 -2.86 7.45 -12.83
CA ARG A 109 -2.99 6.24 -13.64
C ARG A 109 -4.02 5.30 -13.02
N LYS A 110 -4.98 4.84 -13.83
CA LYS A 110 -5.88 3.74 -13.43
C LYS A 110 -5.16 2.39 -13.60
N TYR A 111 -5.35 1.52 -12.62
CA TYR A 111 -4.83 0.16 -12.62
C TYR A 111 -5.94 -0.81 -12.17
N ARG A 112 -6.22 -1.84 -12.97
CA ARG A 112 -7.23 -2.87 -12.72
C ARG A 112 -6.49 -4.18 -12.45
N SER A 113 -6.55 -4.67 -11.22
CA SER A 113 -6.07 -5.99 -10.86
C SER A 113 -7.23 -6.98 -10.70
N VAL A 114 -6.88 -8.25 -10.46
CA VAL A 114 -7.85 -9.29 -10.04
C VAL A 114 -8.60 -8.91 -8.75
N PHE A 115 -8.00 -8.07 -7.90
CA PHE A 115 -8.59 -7.59 -6.64
C PHE A 115 -9.40 -6.29 -6.79
N GLY A 116 -9.47 -5.71 -8.00
CA GLY A 116 -10.29 -4.52 -8.29
C GLY A 116 -9.50 -3.35 -8.88
N GLU A 117 -10.09 -2.15 -8.81
CA GLU A 117 -9.51 -0.92 -9.37
C GLU A 117 -8.73 -0.11 -8.34
N PHE A 118 -7.63 0.46 -8.82
CA PHE A 118 -6.72 1.33 -8.08
C PHE A 118 -6.40 2.56 -8.90
N THR A 119 -6.17 3.66 -8.19
CA THR A 119 -5.78 4.95 -8.75
C THR A 119 -4.40 5.29 -8.20
N LEU A 120 -3.42 5.38 -9.10
CA LEU A 120 -2.02 5.58 -8.75
C LEU A 120 -1.64 7.03 -9.09
N PRO A 121 -1.59 7.94 -8.10
CA PRO A 121 -0.96 9.25 -8.29
C PRO A 121 0.55 9.03 -8.44
N ARG A 122 1.16 9.67 -9.43
CA ARG A 122 2.55 9.42 -9.78
C ARG A 122 3.27 10.70 -10.17
N ALA A 123 4.50 10.83 -9.68
CA ALA A 123 5.43 11.83 -10.17
C ALA A 123 5.84 11.47 -11.61
N VAL A 124 5.94 12.49 -12.46
CA VAL A 124 6.34 12.33 -13.86
C VAL A 124 7.46 13.30 -14.17
N TYR A 125 8.30 12.91 -15.11
CA TYR A 125 9.51 13.63 -15.45
C TYR A 125 9.56 13.92 -16.95
N GLY A 126 10.05 15.10 -17.28
CA GLY A 126 10.25 15.57 -18.65
C GLY A 126 11.21 16.75 -18.68
N THR A 127 11.34 17.40 -19.83
CA THR A 127 12.20 18.59 -19.98
C THR A 127 11.55 19.87 -19.46
N ARG A 128 10.24 20.03 -19.67
CA ARG A 128 9.43 21.17 -19.18
C ARG A 128 7.94 20.81 -19.12
N GLU A 129 7.19 21.60 -18.35
CA GLU A 129 5.73 21.45 -18.23
C GLU A 129 5.04 21.55 -19.60
N GLY A 130 4.01 20.73 -19.83
CA GLY A 130 3.24 20.70 -21.08
C GLY A 130 3.89 19.94 -22.25
N GLN A 131 5.10 19.37 -22.06
CA GLN A 131 5.73 18.49 -23.05
C GLN A 131 5.44 17.01 -22.76
N LYS A 132 5.88 16.15 -23.69
CA LYS A 132 5.79 14.69 -23.55
C LYS A 132 6.48 14.26 -22.24
N ILE A 133 5.78 13.42 -21.48
CA ILE A 133 6.36 12.73 -20.33
C ILE A 133 7.42 11.75 -20.85
N GLU A 134 8.63 11.87 -20.32
CA GLU A 134 9.77 11.07 -20.75
C GLU A 134 10.04 9.91 -19.80
N TYR A 135 9.77 10.11 -18.51
CA TYR A 135 9.99 9.09 -17.50
C TYR A 135 8.95 9.13 -16.37
N VAL A 136 8.56 7.95 -15.92
CA VAL A 136 7.68 7.77 -14.78
C VAL A 136 8.31 6.70 -13.87
N PRO A 137 8.98 7.11 -12.79
CA PRO A 137 9.74 6.18 -11.95
C PRO A 137 8.87 5.08 -11.32
N LEU A 138 7.64 5.41 -10.93
CA LEU A 138 6.71 4.43 -10.36
C LEU A 138 6.41 3.31 -11.35
N ASP A 139 6.08 3.65 -12.60
CA ASP A 139 5.74 2.66 -13.63
C ASP A 139 6.93 1.75 -13.93
N ALA A 140 8.14 2.31 -14.03
CA ALA A 140 9.36 1.56 -14.31
C ALA A 140 9.69 0.60 -13.17
N ARG A 141 9.67 1.08 -11.92
CA ARG A 141 9.98 0.26 -10.74
C ARG A 141 8.95 -0.84 -10.51
N LEU A 142 7.66 -0.56 -10.70
CA LEU A 142 6.59 -1.53 -10.53
C LEU A 142 6.36 -2.40 -11.79
N GLN A 143 7.13 -2.16 -12.86
CA GLN A 143 7.00 -2.84 -14.15
C GLN A 143 5.55 -2.89 -14.64
N LEU A 144 4.83 -1.78 -14.52
CA LEU A 144 3.41 -1.73 -14.86
C LEU A 144 3.21 -2.03 -16.37
N PRO A 145 2.14 -2.74 -16.75
CA PRO A 145 1.81 -3.00 -18.15
C PRO A 145 1.62 -1.70 -18.95
N LYS A 146 1.53 -1.76 -20.28
CA LYS A 146 1.18 -0.55 -21.05
C LYS A 146 -0.27 -0.10 -20.79
N GLY A 147 -1.18 -1.07 -20.67
CA GLY A 147 -2.60 -0.84 -20.41
C GLY A 147 -2.93 -0.69 -18.91
N LYS A 148 -4.23 -0.59 -18.61
CA LYS A 148 -4.72 -0.52 -17.23
C LYS A 148 -4.80 -1.87 -16.53
N PHE A 149 -4.88 -2.98 -17.26
CA PHE A 149 -5.10 -4.32 -16.69
C PHE A 149 -3.80 -4.95 -16.23
N SER A 150 -3.76 -5.55 -15.03
CA SER A 150 -2.61 -6.29 -14.52
C SER A 150 -2.30 -7.51 -15.39
N TYR A 151 -1.05 -7.95 -15.45
CA TYR A 151 -0.68 -9.16 -16.21
C TYR A 151 -1.48 -10.39 -15.77
N LEU A 152 -1.60 -10.64 -14.47
CA LEU A 152 -2.42 -11.74 -13.94
C LEU A 152 -3.89 -11.70 -14.41
N LEU A 153 -4.46 -10.49 -14.56
CA LEU A 153 -5.84 -10.37 -15.02
C LEU A 153 -5.94 -10.58 -16.54
N GLN A 154 -4.89 -10.24 -17.29
CA GLN A 154 -4.80 -10.53 -18.73
C GLN A 154 -4.65 -12.04 -18.98
N GLU A 155 -3.98 -12.77 -18.09
CA GLU A 155 -3.84 -14.23 -18.18
C GLU A 155 -5.16 -14.98 -17.90
N TRP A 156 -6.07 -14.37 -17.14
CA TRP A 156 -7.36 -14.98 -16.77
C TRP A 156 -8.52 -14.59 -17.70
N ALA A 157 -8.28 -13.66 -18.62
CA ALA A 157 -9.27 -13.14 -19.58
C ALA A 157 -9.20 -13.91 -20.90
#